data_AF-A0A4R3AL79-F1
#
_entry.id   AF-A0A4R3AL79-F1
#
_cell.length_a   1.000
_cell.length_b   1.000
_cell.length_c   1.000
_cell.angle_alpha   90.00
_cell.angle_beta   90.00
_cell.angle_gamma   90.00
#
_symmetry.space_group_name_H-M   'P 1'
#
loop_
_entity.id
_entity.type
_entity.pdbx_description
1 polymer ?
#
loop_
_entity_poly.entity_id
_entity_poly.type
_entity_poly.pdbx_seq_one_letter_code
_entity_poly.pdbx_strand_id
1 'polypeptide(L)' 'MAQFKYQNFLRESNVPAFDRDWQPGQIVANGGIYRCKTCGDETAVGKGGALPANHHRHDLLGAVVWQMIVFAQQRP' A
#
# COMPACT_ATOMS: atom_id res chain seq x y z
N MET A 1 -2.12 -0.32 -10.92
CA MET A 1 -2.22 1.09 -10.53
C MET A 1 -3.64 1.36 -10.09
N ALA A 2 -3.83 1.82 -8.86
CA ALA A 2 -5.14 2.10 -8.29
C ALA A 2 -5.99 2.97 -9.22
N GLN A 3 -7.25 2.58 -9.39
CA GLN A 3 -8.21 3.27 -10.27
C GLN A 3 -9.22 4.02 -9.42
N PHE A 4 -9.61 5.22 -9.86
CA PHE A 4 -10.65 6.03 -9.21
C PHE A 4 -11.52 6.70 -10.26
N LYS A 5 -12.83 6.83 -9.99
CA LYS A 5 -13.79 7.52 -10.88
C LYS A 5 -14.06 8.95 -10.45
N TYR A 6 -14.19 9.18 -9.14
CA TYR A 6 -14.62 10.47 -8.59
C TYR A 6 -13.47 11.13 -7.84
N GLN A 7 -12.78 12.08 -8.48
CA GLN A 7 -11.65 12.81 -7.89
C GLN A 7 -12.00 13.48 -6.56
N ASN A 8 -13.22 13.97 -6.40
CA ASN A 8 -13.68 14.66 -5.19
C ASN A 8 -13.73 13.77 -3.93
N PHE A 9 -13.54 12.45 -4.06
CA PHE A 9 -13.44 11.53 -2.92
C PHE A 9 -12.00 11.20 -2.51
N LEU A 10 -11.01 11.69 -3.27
CA LEU A 10 -9.59 11.53 -2.95
C LEU A 10 -8.96 12.90 -2.75
N ARG A 11 -8.07 12.98 -1.77
CA ARG A 11 -7.27 14.17 -1.52
C ARG A 11 -5.81 13.80 -1.66
N GLU A 12 -5.10 14.54 -2.51
CA GLU A 12 -3.65 14.45 -2.60
C GLU A 12 -3.02 14.85 -1.25
N SER A 13 -1.95 14.15 -0.88
CA SER A 13 -1.27 14.36 0.39
C SER A 13 0.18 13.93 0.27
N ASN A 14 1.07 14.70 0.88
CA ASN A 14 2.52 14.44 0.91
C ASN A 14 2.99 14.10 2.32
N VAL A 15 2.18 13.38 3.09
CA VAL A 15 2.60 12.93 4.42
C VAL A 15 3.69 11.86 4.30
N PRO A 16 4.70 11.83 5.20
CA PRO A 16 5.84 10.91 5.10
C PRO A 16 5.48 9.41 5.08
N ALA A 17 4.25 9.06 5.45
CA ALA A 17 3.78 7.66 5.41
C ALA A 17 3.79 7.07 3.99
N PHE A 18 3.70 7.90 2.95
CA PHE A 18 3.75 7.49 1.54
C PHE A 18 5.17 7.17 1.05
N ASP A 19 6.20 7.75 1.69
CA ASP A 19 7.61 7.55 1.33
C ASP A 19 8.26 6.37 2.07
N ARG A 20 7.50 5.74 2.97
CA ARG A 20 7.98 4.65 3.80
C ARG A 20 7.99 3.34 3.03
N ASP A 21 9.10 2.61 3.14
CA ASP A 21 9.19 1.21 2.73
C ASP A 21 8.60 0.31 3.82
N TRP A 22 7.64 -0.52 3.42
CA TRP A 22 6.95 -1.47 4.27
C TRP A 22 7.42 -2.89 3.96
N GLN A 23 7.80 -3.62 5.00
CA GLN A 23 8.32 -4.97 4.87
C GLN A 23 7.19 -6.01 4.78
N PRO A 24 7.44 -7.16 4.15
CA PRO A 24 6.52 -8.29 4.15
C PRO A 24 6.06 -8.66 5.57
N GLY A 25 4.75 -8.90 5.76
CA GLY A 25 4.17 -9.27 7.06
C GLY A 25 4.00 -8.14 8.08
N GLN A 26 4.43 -6.90 7.78
CA GLN A 26 4.29 -5.79 8.73
C GLN A 26 2.83 -5.39 8.95
N ILE A 27 2.51 -5.08 10.21
CA ILE A 27 1.21 -4.50 10.60
C ILE A 27 1.15 -3.03 10.21
N VAL A 28 0.06 -2.64 9.55
CA VAL A 28 -0.14 -1.28 9.04
C VAL A 28 -0.96 -0.39 9.97
N ALA A 29 -0.49 0.84 10.19
CA ALA A 29 -1.21 1.83 10.99
C ALA A 29 -2.36 2.47 10.23
N ASN A 30 -2.25 2.59 8.91
CA ASN A 30 -3.28 3.15 8.03
C ASN A 30 -3.79 2.05 7.10
N GLY A 31 -5.11 1.83 7.10
CA GLY A 31 -5.74 0.96 6.11
C GLY A 31 -5.76 1.63 4.74
N GLY A 32 -5.47 0.89 3.67
CA GLY A 32 -5.24 1.49 2.36
C GLY A 32 -4.82 0.52 1.28
N ILE A 33 -4.41 1.08 0.15
CA ILE A 33 -3.83 0.35 -0.99
C ILE A 33 -2.31 0.52 -0.94
N TYR A 34 -1.62 -0.61 -1.05
CA TYR A 34 -0.17 -0.70 -1.07
C TYR A 34 0.28 -1.31 -2.38
N ARG A 35 1.33 -0.73 -2.96
CA ARG A 35 1.95 -1.16 -4.21
C ARG A 35 3.30 -1.80 -3.93
N CYS A 36 3.59 -2.92 -4.55
CA CYS A 36 4.91 -3.52 -4.56
C CYS A 36 5.86 -2.64 -5.38
N LYS A 37 6.93 -2.13 -4.78
CA LYS A 37 7.94 -1.31 -5.47
C LYS A 37 8.69 -2.11 -6.55
N THR A 38 8.71 -3.43 -6.41
CA THR A 38 9.51 -4.33 -7.28
C THR A 38 8.79 -4.66 -8.59
N CYS A 39 7.50 -4.99 -8.55
CA CYS A 39 6.74 -5.40 -9.75
C CYS A 39 5.52 -4.51 -10.04
N GLY A 40 5.12 -3.64 -9.11
CA GLY A 40 3.99 -2.74 -9.26
C GLY A 40 2.62 -3.34 -8.95
N ASP A 41 2.54 -4.60 -8.52
CA ASP A 41 1.31 -5.24 -8.06
C ASP A 41 0.76 -4.56 -6.80
N GLU A 42 -0.55 -4.63 -6.57
CA GLU A 42 -1.25 -3.86 -5.55
C GLU A 42 -2.10 -4.74 -4.64
N THR A 43 -2.19 -4.34 -3.37
CA THR A 43 -3.02 -5.03 -2.37
C THR A 43 -3.74 -4.02 -1.47
N ALA A 44 -4.94 -4.38 -1.02
CA ALA A 44 -5.69 -3.60 -0.05
C ALA A 44 -5.55 -4.23 1.34
N VAL A 45 -5.22 -3.42 2.34
CA VAL A 45 -5.04 -3.87 3.73
C VAL A 45 -5.87 -2.99 4.66
N GLY A 46 -6.62 -3.61 5.57
CA GLY A 46 -7.36 -2.91 6.61
C GLY A 46 -6.43 -2.28 7.66
N LYS A 47 -6.92 -1.28 8.40
CA LYS A 47 -6.18 -0.68 9.51
C LYS A 47 -5.85 -1.76 10.56
N GLY A 48 -4.59 -1.85 10.97
CA GLY A 48 -4.11 -2.89 11.88
C GLY A 48 -3.93 -4.27 11.25
N GLY A 49 -4.14 -4.40 9.93
CA GLY A 49 -3.87 -5.64 9.19
C GLY A 49 -2.39 -5.81 8.84
N ALA A 50 -2.00 -7.04 8.51
CA ALA A 50 -0.65 -7.36 8.03
C ALA A 50 -0.57 -7.23 6.50
N LEU A 51 0.54 -6.68 6.00
CA LEU A 51 0.88 -6.76 4.60
C LEU A 51 1.19 -8.21 4.19
N PRO A 52 0.76 -8.66 3.00
CA PRO A 52 1.09 -9.98 2.52
C PRO A 52 2.61 -10.21 2.51
N ALA A 53 3.04 -11.35 3.03
CA ALA A 53 4.44 -11.75 2.99
C ALA A 53 4.91 -12.02 1.54
N ASN A 54 3.96 -12.47 0.73
CA ASN A 54 4.07 -12.80 -0.68
C ASN A 54 2.74 -12.44 -1.36
N HIS A 55 2.82 -12.10 -2.65
CA HIS A 55 1.63 -11.83 -3.46
C HIS A 55 1.70 -12.55 -4.81
N HIS A 56 2.91 -12.83 -5.30
CA HIS A 56 3.24 -13.90 -6.23
C HIS A 56 4.75 -14.17 -6.12
N ARG A 57 5.26 -15.14 -6.89
CA ARG A 57 6.68 -15.51 -6.84
C ARG A 57 7.51 -14.54 -7.70
N HIS A 58 8.48 -13.89 -7.07
CA HIS A 58 9.50 -13.08 -7.72
C HIS A 58 10.75 -13.94 -7.97
N ASP A 59 10.77 -14.74 -9.03
CA ASP A 59 11.92 -15.61 -9.30
C ASP A 59 13.17 -14.85 -9.75
N LEU A 60 12.98 -13.73 -10.44
CA LEU A 60 14.06 -12.89 -10.98
C LEU A 60 14.00 -11.44 -10.48
N LEU A 61 12.96 -11.12 -9.72
CA LEU A 61 12.71 -9.77 -9.20
C LEU A 61 13.18 -9.73 -7.74
N GLY A 62 13.67 -8.56 -7.29
CA GLY A 62 14.18 -8.38 -5.93
C GLY A 62 13.14 -8.63 -4.83
N ALA A 63 13.54 -8.36 -3.58
CA ALA A 63 12.66 -8.55 -2.42
C ALA A 63 11.30 -7.84 -2.58
N VAL A 64 10.26 -8.42 -2.00
CA VAL A 64 8.96 -7.75 -1.89
C VAL A 64 9.10 -6.58 -0.93
N VAL A 65 8.87 -5.37 -1.44
CA VAL A 65 8.83 -4.13 -0.64
C VAL A 65 7.56 -3.39 -1.00
N TRP A 66 6.78 -3.05 0.01
CA TRP A 66 5.49 -2.39 -0.15
C TRP A 66 5.61 -0.88 0.05
N GLN A 67 4.88 -0.12 -0.73
CA GLN A 67 4.72 1.33 -0.60
C GLN A 67 3.23 1.66 -0.51
N MET A 68 2.83 2.47 0.47
CA MET A 68 1.46 2.97 0.52
C MET A 68 1.22 3.95 -0.63
N ILE A 69 0.10 3.83 -1.35
CA ILE A 69 -0.26 4.77 -2.43
C ILE A 69 -1.60 5.47 -2.20
N VAL A 70 -2.47 4.87 -1.37
CA VAL A 70 -3.73 5.46 -0.91
C VAL A 70 -3.99 4.96 0.51
N PHE A 71 -4.49 5.81 1.41
CA PHE A 71 -5.03 5.35 2.70
C PHE A 71 -6.38 5.98 3.01
N ALA A 72 -7.21 5.23 3.73
CA ALA A 72 -8.50 5.68 4.20
C ALA A 72 -8.34 6.59 5.42
N GLN A 73 -8.86 7.82 5.31
CA GLN A 73 -8.99 8.70 6.46
C GLN A 73 -10.31 8.41 7.18
N GLN A 74 -10.21 7.80 8.36
CA GLN A 74 -11.38 7.53 9.21
C GLN A 74 -11.88 8.86 9.80
N ARG A 75 -13.20 9.08 9.72
CA ARG A 75 -13.83 10.16 10.48
C ARG A 75 -13.93 9.72 11.95
N PRO A 76 -13.64 10.61 12.91
CA PRO A 76 -13.94 10.36 14.31
C PRO A 76 -15.44 10.18 14.54
#